data_AF-A0A7L4TD62-F1
#
_entry.id   AF-A0A7L4TD62-F1
#
_cell.length_a   1.000
_cell.length_b   1.000
_cell.length_c   1.000
_cell.angle_alpha   90.00
_cell.angle_beta   90.00
_cell.angle_gamma   90.00
#
_symmetry.space_group_name_H-M   'P 1'
#
loop_
_entity.id
_entity.type
_entity.pdbx_description
1 polymer ?
#
loop_
_entity_poly.entity_id
_entity_poly.type
_entity_poly.pdbx_seq_one_letter_code
_entity_poly.pdbx_strand_id
1 'polypeptide(L)'
;MVLLFKGITLISNLIHKKELQKQKGDTEDNLQTHLNKWDIVLILIAGLLIVFSITAPFLFTRKSFSSDFNFMLTGPIGDTIGGLMSPFINLSAVIVTGLAFYMQYRANKLQVEIFRKQLKEAQQQFKEEQEKQDIDVQKQQFESQFYEMLRLHKENVNEIEIAAKRRVENREVVIKSFAHTKKDDKYKINYTYSDYTITKRNAFVQMQKEFEFMISKFKQSDTPELSLEKFNYIYTIFFWGLDSHVTLADKLYEPEPVKFEEIIYKIQDNQYFTKKPDFDENIPFDIPAFKGHSNFLGHYYRHLFHTVKFVANYDESIVKKVEKKNYLRLLRAQLSNHEQALLFYNWLSDYGAPWQNDRNNFLTEFRMIHNLWYGQLPKEDFIKSKLKKLVNIYKDLGYKDDLFEMGDDEIIYS
;
A
#
# COMPACT_ATOMS: atom_id res chain seq x y z
N MET A 1 30.69 -43.17 -25.95
CA MET A 1 29.48 -43.00 -25.11
C MET A 1 28.97 -41.55 -25.08
N VAL A 2 29.84 -40.54 -24.88
CA VAL A 2 29.45 -39.11 -24.79
C VAL A 2 28.84 -38.52 -26.10
N LEU A 3 29.28 -38.98 -27.28
CA LEU A 3 28.75 -38.53 -28.57
C LEU A 3 27.33 -39.04 -28.88
N LEU A 4 26.99 -40.25 -28.43
CA LEU A 4 25.65 -40.83 -28.58
C LEU A 4 24.63 -40.13 -27.68
N PHE A 5 25.02 -39.76 -26.45
CA PHE A 5 24.15 -39.05 -25.52
C PHE A 5 23.85 -37.61 -25.98
N LYS A 6 24.84 -36.93 -26.58
CA LYS A 6 24.66 -35.61 -27.23
C LYS A 6 23.78 -35.69 -28.47
N GLY A 7 23.87 -36.76 -29.27
CA GLY A 7 23.00 -36.98 -30.42
C GLY A 7 21.52 -37.14 -30.01
N ILE A 8 21.25 -37.90 -28.95
CA ILE A 8 19.88 -38.15 -28.47
C ILE A 8 19.26 -36.89 -27.84
N THR A 9 20.04 -36.08 -27.11
CA THR A 9 19.56 -34.78 -26.60
C THR A 9 19.35 -33.74 -27.70
N LEU A 10 20.18 -33.74 -28.76
CA LEU A 10 19.99 -32.87 -29.92
C LEU A 10 18.71 -33.25 -30.69
N ILE A 11 18.46 -34.56 -30.87
CA ILE A 11 17.27 -35.08 -31.54
C ILE A 11 16.01 -34.84 -30.70
N SER A 12 16.06 -35.03 -29.38
CA SER A 12 14.95 -34.72 -28.48
C SER A 12 14.62 -33.22 -28.46
N ASN A 13 15.63 -32.34 -28.40
CA ASN A 13 15.42 -30.89 -28.50
C ASN A 13 14.95 -30.46 -29.89
N LEU A 14 15.38 -31.13 -30.96
CA LEU A 14 14.89 -30.89 -32.33
C LEU A 14 13.43 -31.35 -32.51
N ILE A 15 13.04 -32.46 -31.89
CA ILE A 15 11.66 -32.97 -31.90
C ILE A 15 10.75 -32.06 -31.08
N HIS A 16 11.17 -31.65 -29.88
CA HIS A 16 10.39 -30.75 -29.03
C HIS A 16 10.26 -29.35 -29.62
N LYS A 17 11.32 -28.83 -30.25
CA LYS A 17 11.28 -27.56 -31.01
C LYS A 17 10.41 -27.68 -32.26
N LYS A 18 10.37 -28.85 -32.92
CA LYS A 18 9.42 -29.14 -33.99
C LYS A 18 7.98 -29.25 -33.49
N GLU A 19 7.70 -29.83 -32.33
CA GLU A 19 6.36 -29.90 -31.75
C GLU A 19 5.83 -28.53 -31.31
N LEU A 20 6.69 -27.68 -30.73
CA LEU A 20 6.36 -26.28 -30.41
C LEU A 20 6.16 -25.43 -31.67
N GLN A 21 6.89 -25.71 -32.76
CA GLN A 21 6.65 -25.09 -34.07
C GLN A 21 5.43 -25.67 -34.78
N LYS A 22 5.08 -26.94 -34.56
CA LYS A 22 3.90 -27.60 -35.14
C LYS A 22 2.60 -27.13 -34.47
N GLN A 23 2.61 -26.90 -33.15
CA GLN A 23 1.47 -26.30 -32.45
C GLN A 23 1.24 -24.82 -32.82
N LYS A 24 2.29 -24.06 -33.17
CA LYS A 24 2.13 -22.70 -33.74
C LYS A 24 1.80 -22.72 -35.24
N GLY A 25 2.30 -23.70 -35.99
CA GLY A 25 2.15 -23.82 -37.45
C GLY A 25 0.84 -24.44 -37.93
N ASP A 26 0.23 -25.36 -37.17
CA ASP A 26 -1.03 -26.03 -37.59
C ASP A 26 -2.23 -25.06 -37.65
N THR A 27 -2.13 -23.88 -37.02
CA THR A 27 -3.16 -22.84 -37.14
C THR A 27 -2.87 -21.91 -38.33
N GLU A 28 -1.61 -21.52 -38.59
CA GLU A 28 -1.26 -20.61 -39.69
C GLU A 28 -1.29 -21.26 -41.08
N ASP A 29 -1.03 -22.57 -41.20
CA ASP A 29 -0.97 -23.26 -42.50
C ASP A 29 -2.36 -23.52 -43.11
N ASN A 30 -3.40 -23.57 -42.28
CA ASN A 30 -4.81 -23.64 -42.72
C ASN A 30 -5.35 -22.29 -43.23
N LEU A 31 -4.60 -21.20 -43.00
CA LEU A 31 -4.99 -19.84 -43.34
C LEU A 31 -4.50 -19.38 -44.72
N GLN A 32 -3.90 -20.28 -45.51
CA GLN A 32 -3.39 -19.95 -46.84
C GLN A 32 -4.34 -20.47 -47.94
N THR A 33 -4.76 -19.58 -48.84
CA THR A 33 -5.54 -19.95 -50.03
C THR A 33 -4.63 -20.54 -51.11
N HIS A 34 -3.97 -21.66 -50.82
CA HIS A 34 -3.27 -22.41 -51.85
C HIS A 34 -4.27 -23.03 -52.81
N LEU A 35 -3.98 -22.89 -54.11
CA LEU A 35 -4.68 -23.61 -55.17
C LEU A 35 -4.40 -25.10 -54.97
N ASN A 36 -5.45 -25.89 -54.80
CA ASN A 36 -5.31 -27.33 -54.68
C ASN A 36 -4.88 -27.92 -56.04
N LYS A 37 -4.29 -29.12 -56.02
CA LYS A 37 -3.93 -29.87 -57.24
C LYS A 37 -5.12 -29.99 -58.19
N TRP A 38 -6.34 -30.12 -57.66
CA TRP A 38 -7.58 -30.18 -58.45
C TRP A 38 -7.98 -28.83 -59.07
N ASP A 39 -7.77 -27.72 -58.35
CA ASP A 39 -8.04 -26.38 -58.89
C ASP A 39 -7.13 -26.10 -60.09
N ILE A 40 -5.85 -26.48 -59.98
CA ILE A 40 -4.86 -26.38 -61.06
C ILE A 40 -5.27 -27.26 -62.25
N VAL A 41 -5.69 -28.51 -62.01
CA VAL A 41 -6.17 -29.41 -63.08
C VAL A 41 -7.39 -28.83 -63.79
N LEU A 42 -8.35 -28.26 -63.06
CA LEU A 42 -9.54 -27.63 -63.64
C LEU A 42 -9.20 -26.38 -64.47
N ILE A 43 -8.25 -25.57 -64.01
CA ILE A 43 -7.72 -24.42 -64.77
C ILE A 43 -7.05 -24.90 -66.06
N LEU A 44 -6.24 -25.97 -66.00
CA LEU A 44 -5.59 -26.55 -67.17
C LEU A 44 -6.60 -27.12 -68.18
N ILE A 45 -7.66 -27.79 -67.70
CA ILE A 45 -8.74 -28.30 -68.54
C ILE A 45 -9.48 -27.15 -69.23
N ALA A 46 -9.86 -26.11 -68.49
CA ALA A 46 -10.51 -24.93 -69.07
C ALA A 46 -9.60 -24.23 -70.10
N GLY A 47 -8.30 -24.11 -69.81
CA GLY A 47 -7.32 -23.59 -70.76
C GLY A 47 -7.22 -24.44 -72.03
N LEU A 48 -7.18 -25.77 -71.90
CA LEU A 48 -7.13 -26.70 -73.02
C LEU A 48 -8.40 -26.63 -73.88
N LEU A 49 -9.57 -26.48 -73.25
CA LEU A 49 -10.84 -26.30 -73.96
C LEU A 49 -10.90 -24.99 -74.74
N ILE A 50 -10.34 -23.90 -74.21
CA ILE A 50 -10.21 -22.63 -74.93
C ILE A 50 -9.24 -22.76 -76.11
N VAL A 51 -8.07 -23.36 -75.89
CA VAL A 51 -7.09 -23.60 -76.97
C VAL A 51 -7.67 -24.50 -78.04
N PHE A 52 -8.37 -25.56 -77.66
CA PHE A 52 -9.11 -26.43 -78.59
C PHE A 52 -10.15 -25.63 -79.36
N SER A 53 -10.91 -24.76 -78.68
CA SER A 53 -11.93 -23.94 -79.33
C SER A 53 -11.36 -22.98 -80.38
N ILE A 54 -10.16 -22.43 -80.15
CA ILE A 54 -9.47 -21.54 -81.09
C ILE A 54 -8.81 -22.33 -82.24
N THR A 55 -8.28 -23.52 -81.97
CA THR A 55 -7.53 -24.33 -82.96
C THR A 55 -8.41 -25.25 -83.81
N ALA A 56 -9.58 -25.64 -83.30
CA ALA A 56 -10.56 -26.50 -83.98
C ALA A 56 -11.05 -25.93 -85.34
N PRO A 57 -11.37 -24.62 -85.49
CA PRO A 57 -11.72 -24.07 -86.79
C PRO A 57 -10.64 -24.31 -87.85
N PHE A 58 -9.37 -24.12 -87.48
CA PHE A 58 -8.24 -24.36 -88.38
C PHE A 58 -8.00 -25.86 -88.64
N LEU A 59 -8.26 -26.72 -87.68
CA LEU A 59 -8.14 -28.18 -87.82
C LEU A 59 -9.23 -28.75 -88.73
N PHE A 60 -10.48 -28.32 -88.54
CA PHE A 60 -11.65 -28.84 -89.25
C PHE A 60 -11.89 -28.20 -90.63
N THR A 61 -11.18 -27.12 -90.97
CA THR A 61 -11.23 -26.49 -92.31
C THR A 61 -10.15 -26.98 -93.28
N ARG A 62 -9.28 -27.93 -92.86
CA ARG A 62 -8.29 -28.56 -93.75
C ARG A 62 -8.96 -29.55 -94.71
N LYS A 63 -8.32 -29.80 -95.87
CA LYS A 63 -8.78 -30.81 -96.85
C LYS A 63 -8.94 -32.17 -96.14
N SER A 64 -10.17 -32.64 -96.07
CA SER A 64 -10.51 -33.91 -95.42
C SER A 64 -9.84 -35.08 -96.13
N PHE A 65 -9.36 -36.05 -95.34
CA PHE A 65 -8.79 -37.30 -95.83
C PHE A 65 -9.86 -38.31 -96.30
N SER A 66 -11.14 -38.11 -95.93
CA SER A 66 -12.28 -38.91 -96.44
C SER A 66 -13.42 -38.02 -96.97
N SER A 67 -14.24 -38.58 -97.86
CA SER A 67 -15.38 -37.92 -98.52
C SER A 67 -16.50 -37.47 -97.58
N ASP A 68 -16.48 -37.91 -96.31
CA ASP A 68 -17.58 -37.68 -95.36
C ASP A 68 -17.49 -36.32 -94.63
N PHE A 69 -16.35 -35.62 -94.75
CA PHE A 69 -16.09 -34.34 -94.09
C PHE A 69 -15.72 -33.24 -95.11
N ASN A 70 -16.48 -33.11 -96.21
CA ASN A 70 -16.23 -32.09 -97.24
C ASN A 70 -17.05 -30.81 -96.98
N PHE A 71 -16.39 -29.79 -96.45
CA PHE A 71 -16.98 -28.51 -96.05
C PHE A 71 -16.55 -27.37 -97.00
N MET A 72 -16.90 -27.42 -98.28
CA MET A 72 -16.44 -26.42 -99.28
C MET A 72 -17.41 -25.27 -99.60
N LEU A 73 -18.57 -25.14 -98.94
CA LEU A 73 -19.57 -24.06 -99.19
C LEU A 73 -19.78 -23.19 -97.94
N THR A 74 -19.45 -21.90 -98.03
CA THR A 74 -18.96 -21.02 -96.96
C THR A 74 -20.02 -20.14 -96.25
N GLY A 75 -21.04 -20.76 -95.66
CA GLY A 75 -21.95 -20.12 -94.70
C GLY A 75 -22.31 -21.08 -93.55
N PRO A 76 -22.79 -22.29 -93.87
CA PRO A 76 -23.10 -23.33 -92.88
C PRO A 76 -21.89 -23.78 -92.03
N ILE A 77 -20.66 -23.57 -92.50
CA ILE A 77 -19.42 -23.96 -91.80
C ILE A 77 -19.15 -23.02 -90.63
N GLY A 78 -19.39 -21.72 -90.81
CA GLY A 78 -19.28 -20.73 -89.73
C GLY A 78 -20.29 -21.02 -88.61
N ASP A 79 -21.52 -21.38 -88.99
CA ASP A 79 -22.59 -21.74 -88.06
C ASP A 79 -22.33 -23.09 -87.36
N THR A 80 -21.77 -24.07 -88.10
CA THR A 80 -21.40 -25.38 -87.53
C THR A 80 -20.21 -25.26 -86.58
N ILE A 81 -19.18 -24.48 -86.94
CA ILE A 81 -18.03 -24.23 -86.08
C ILE A 81 -18.46 -23.40 -84.86
N GLY A 82 -19.24 -22.34 -85.04
CA GLY A 82 -19.77 -21.54 -83.94
C GLY A 82 -20.66 -22.36 -83.00
N GLY A 83 -21.55 -23.19 -83.53
CA GLY A 83 -22.42 -24.09 -82.78
C GLY A 83 -21.67 -25.22 -82.06
N LEU A 84 -20.61 -25.76 -82.66
CA LEU A 84 -19.78 -26.79 -82.04
C LEU A 84 -18.81 -26.22 -81.00
N MET A 85 -18.31 -25.00 -81.18
CA MET A 85 -17.32 -24.39 -80.28
C MET A 85 -17.96 -23.71 -79.06
N SER A 86 -19.16 -23.14 -79.22
CA SER A 86 -19.87 -22.44 -78.13
C SER A 86 -20.03 -23.30 -76.86
N PRO A 87 -20.38 -24.60 -76.92
CA PRO A 87 -20.43 -25.47 -75.74
C PRO A 87 -19.10 -25.59 -74.99
N PHE A 88 -17.96 -25.64 -75.69
CA PHE A 88 -16.64 -25.75 -75.05
C PHE A 88 -16.19 -24.43 -74.42
N ILE A 89 -16.46 -23.29 -75.08
CA ILE A 89 -16.24 -21.96 -74.50
C ILE A 89 -17.12 -21.78 -73.26
N ASN A 90 -18.41 -22.12 -73.35
CA ASN A 90 -19.34 -22.01 -72.23
C ASN A 90 -18.95 -22.94 -71.08
N LEU A 91 -18.52 -24.17 -71.35
CA LEU A 91 -18.04 -25.11 -70.33
C LEU A 91 -16.78 -24.57 -69.62
N SER A 92 -15.85 -24.00 -70.38
CA SER A 92 -14.65 -23.36 -69.83
C SER A 92 -15.00 -22.16 -68.95
N ALA A 93 -15.93 -21.32 -69.41
CA ALA A 93 -16.42 -20.17 -68.66
C ALA A 93 -17.11 -20.58 -67.35
N VAL A 94 -17.92 -21.64 -67.37
CA VAL A 94 -18.57 -22.20 -66.16
C VAL A 94 -17.53 -22.74 -65.18
N ILE A 95 -16.50 -23.45 -65.65
CA ILE A 95 -15.42 -23.97 -64.81
C ILE A 95 -14.64 -22.83 -64.14
N VAL A 96 -14.18 -21.85 -64.93
CA VAL A 96 -13.41 -20.71 -64.41
C VAL A 96 -14.25 -19.86 -63.44
N THR A 97 -15.50 -19.59 -63.80
CA THR A 97 -16.44 -18.81 -62.96
C THR A 97 -16.77 -19.57 -61.67
N GLY A 98 -17.01 -20.87 -61.75
CA GLY A 98 -17.23 -21.73 -60.58
C GLY A 98 -16.02 -21.77 -59.64
N LEU A 99 -14.80 -21.85 -60.18
CA LEU A 99 -13.56 -21.76 -59.41
C LEU A 99 -13.39 -20.39 -58.75
N ALA A 100 -13.66 -19.30 -59.47
CA ALA A 100 -13.59 -17.95 -58.92
C ALA A 100 -14.55 -17.78 -57.73
N PHE A 101 -15.81 -18.22 -57.86
CA PHE A 101 -16.77 -18.22 -56.76
C PHE A 101 -16.36 -19.12 -55.61
N TYR A 102 -15.78 -20.29 -55.89
CA TYR A 102 -15.27 -21.20 -54.85
C TYR A 102 -14.11 -20.58 -54.06
N MET A 103 -13.15 -19.94 -54.74
CA MET A 103 -12.06 -19.22 -54.09
C MET A 103 -12.58 -18.05 -53.25
N GLN A 104 -13.55 -17.29 -53.75
CA GLN A 104 -14.20 -16.21 -53.00
C GLN A 104 -14.91 -16.74 -51.74
N TYR A 105 -15.63 -17.87 -51.85
CA TYR A 105 -16.29 -18.51 -50.72
C TYR A 105 -15.27 -18.96 -49.65
N ARG A 106 -14.14 -19.56 -50.06
CA ARG A 106 -13.06 -19.94 -49.14
C ARG A 106 -12.45 -18.71 -48.46
N ALA A 107 -12.16 -17.65 -49.21
CA ALA A 107 -11.63 -16.40 -48.65
C ALA A 107 -12.59 -15.77 -47.63
N ASN A 108 -13.90 -15.76 -47.90
CA ASN A 108 -14.90 -15.28 -46.97
C ASN A 108 -14.97 -16.11 -45.68
N LYS A 109 -14.92 -17.45 -45.79
CA LYS A 109 -14.85 -18.33 -44.61
C LYS A 109 -13.64 -18.00 -43.75
N LEU A 110 -12.50 -17.83 -44.40
CA LEU A 110 -11.26 -17.52 -43.73
C LEU A 110 -11.32 -16.17 -43.01
N GLN A 111 -11.86 -15.15 -43.69
CA GLN A 111 -12.05 -13.83 -43.13
C GLN A 111 -12.94 -13.87 -41.88
N VAL A 112 -14.01 -14.67 -41.89
CA VAL A 112 -14.88 -14.87 -40.71
C VAL A 112 -14.12 -15.51 -39.55
N GLU A 113 -13.24 -16.48 -39.82
CA GLU A 113 -12.44 -17.12 -38.78
C GLU A 113 -11.41 -16.17 -38.16
N ILE A 114 -10.67 -15.43 -38.99
CA ILE A 114 -9.74 -14.38 -38.53
C ILE A 114 -10.50 -13.35 -37.68
N PHE A 115 -11.64 -12.88 -38.18
CA PHE A 115 -12.44 -11.88 -37.47
C PHE A 115 -12.93 -12.41 -36.11
N ARG A 116 -13.39 -13.66 -36.04
CA ARG A 116 -13.77 -14.29 -34.76
C ARG A 116 -12.61 -14.39 -33.79
N LYS A 117 -11.40 -14.71 -34.28
CA LYS A 117 -10.19 -14.76 -33.45
C LYS A 117 -9.83 -13.38 -32.93
N GLN A 118 -9.81 -12.36 -33.80
CA GLN A 118 -9.56 -10.97 -33.42
C GLN A 118 -10.58 -10.45 -32.40
N LEU A 119 -11.86 -10.77 -32.58
CA LEU A 119 -12.91 -10.37 -31.64
C LEU A 119 -12.68 -10.98 -30.25
N LYS A 120 -12.28 -12.26 -30.18
CA LYS A 120 -11.96 -12.92 -28.89
C LYS A 120 -10.74 -12.30 -28.23
N GLU A 121 -9.67 -12.05 -28.99
CA GLU A 121 -8.45 -11.41 -28.48
C GLU A 121 -8.75 -9.98 -27.98
N ALA A 122 -9.50 -9.20 -28.74
CA ALA A 122 -9.93 -7.85 -28.34
C ALA A 122 -10.81 -7.88 -27.08
N GLN A 123 -11.74 -8.82 -26.97
CA GLN A 123 -12.56 -9.00 -25.77
C GLN A 123 -11.72 -9.38 -24.53
N GLN A 124 -10.70 -10.22 -24.72
CA GLN A 124 -9.81 -10.62 -23.64
C GLN A 124 -8.94 -9.45 -23.18
N GLN A 125 -8.33 -8.73 -24.12
CA GLN A 125 -7.54 -7.53 -23.83
C GLN A 125 -8.38 -6.46 -23.12
N PHE A 126 -9.61 -6.23 -23.56
CA PHE A 126 -10.52 -5.28 -22.93
C PHE A 126 -10.83 -5.66 -21.47
N LYS A 127 -11.03 -6.95 -21.17
CA LYS A 127 -11.25 -7.42 -19.79
C LYS A 127 -10.02 -7.21 -18.91
N GLU A 128 -8.84 -7.56 -19.42
CA GLU A 128 -7.58 -7.38 -18.69
C GLU A 128 -7.30 -5.89 -18.41
N GLU A 129 -7.59 -5.01 -19.38
CA GLU A 129 -7.46 -3.57 -19.22
C GLU A 129 -8.46 -3.03 -18.19
N GLN A 130 -9.71 -3.49 -18.22
CA GLN A 130 -10.74 -3.12 -17.26
C GLN A 130 -10.37 -3.56 -15.83
N GLU A 131 -9.91 -4.79 -15.64
CA GLU A 131 -9.47 -5.29 -14.33
C GLU A 131 -8.30 -4.47 -13.79
N LYS A 132 -7.33 -4.13 -14.65
CA LYS A 132 -6.20 -3.28 -14.26
C LYS A 132 -6.67 -1.87 -13.88
N GLN A 133 -7.60 -1.30 -14.64
CA GLN A 133 -8.17 0.01 -14.35
C GLN A 133 -8.94 0.01 -13.01
N ASP A 134 -9.71 -1.03 -12.74
CA ASP A 134 -10.45 -1.16 -11.48
C ASP A 134 -9.49 -1.21 -10.27
N ILE A 135 -8.38 -1.95 -10.39
CA ILE A 135 -7.33 -2.00 -9.36
C ILE A 135 -6.68 -0.61 -9.17
N ASP A 136 -6.35 0.08 -10.25
CA ASP A 136 -5.74 1.42 -10.19
C ASP A 136 -6.70 2.44 -9.54
N VAL A 137 -7.99 2.38 -9.85
CA VAL A 137 -9.03 3.23 -9.23
C VAL A 137 -9.15 2.94 -7.74
N GLN A 138 -9.20 1.68 -7.33
CA GLN A 138 -9.26 1.31 -5.91
C GLN A 138 -8.02 1.77 -5.15
N LYS A 139 -6.84 1.66 -5.78
CA LYS A 139 -5.59 2.17 -5.21
C LYS A 139 -5.60 3.69 -5.04
N GLN A 140 -6.09 4.43 -6.03
CA GLN A 140 -6.25 5.89 -5.91
C GLN A 140 -7.25 6.28 -4.81
N GLN A 141 -8.36 5.56 -4.67
CA GLN A 141 -9.33 5.78 -3.58
C GLN A 141 -8.69 5.52 -2.22
N PHE A 142 -7.93 4.44 -2.09
CA PHE A 142 -7.15 4.14 -0.90
C PHE A 142 -6.18 5.27 -0.57
N GLU A 143 -5.39 5.73 -1.55
CA GLU A 143 -4.42 6.81 -1.38
C GLU A 143 -5.11 8.11 -0.92
N SER A 144 -6.20 8.48 -1.59
CA SER A 144 -6.99 9.66 -1.21
C SER A 144 -7.50 9.57 0.23
N GLN A 145 -8.06 8.42 0.63
CA GLN A 145 -8.55 8.21 2.00
C GLN A 145 -7.40 8.23 3.02
N PHE A 146 -6.26 7.63 2.69
CA PHE A 146 -5.07 7.65 3.55
C PHE A 146 -4.54 9.07 3.77
N TYR A 147 -4.38 9.86 2.70
CA TYR A 147 -3.89 11.24 2.81
C TYR A 147 -4.88 12.14 3.55
N GLU A 148 -6.19 11.88 3.42
CA GLU A 148 -7.20 12.60 4.19
C GLU A 148 -7.12 12.28 5.69
N MET A 149 -6.95 11.00 6.06
CA MET A 149 -6.73 10.64 7.47
C MET A 149 -5.41 11.21 8.01
N LEU A 150 -4.36 11.27 7.20
CA LEU A 150 -3.09 11.90 7.56
C LEU A 150 -3.26 13.41 7.83
N ARG A 151 -4.08 14.08 7.00
CA ARG A 151 -4.44 15.49 7.17
C ARG A 151 -5.22 15.70 8.46
N LEU A 152 -6.26 14.91 8.70
CA LEU A 152 -7.06 14.95 9.93
C LEU A 152 -6.22 14.69 11.18
N HIS A 153 -5.26 13.76 11.12
CA HIS A 153 -4.33 13.53 12.22
C HIS A 153 -3.48 14.78 12.53
N LYS A 154 -2.99 15.48 11.50
CA LYS A 154 -2.27 16.74 11.67
C LYS A 154 -3.16 17.85 12.23
N GLU A 155 -4.43 17.88 11.84
CA GLU A 155 -5.43 18.82 12.39
C GLU A 155 -5.67 18.57 13.88
N ASN A 156 -5.89 17.32 14.28
CA ASN A 156 -5.97 16.95 15.70
C ASN A 156 -4.75 17.45 16.50
N VAL A 157 -3.54 17.31 15.96
CA VAL A 157 -2.32 17.83 16.62
C VAL A 157 -2.35 19.35 16.70
N ASN A 158 -2.80 20.03 15.64
CA ASN A 158 -2.82 21.48 15.59
C ASN A 158 -3.88 22.12 16.50
N GLU A 159 -4.98 21.41 16.78
CA GLU A 159 -6.08 21.84 17.65
C GLU A 159 -5.75 21.71 19.14
N ILE A 160 -4.66 21.04 19.51
CA ILE A 160 -4.28 20.90 20.92
C ILE A 160 -3.77 22.23 21.46
N GLU A 161 -4.51 22.77 22.42
CA GLU A 161 -4.17 23.97 23.16
C GLU A 161 -4.41 23.74 24.67
N ILE A 162 -3.38 23.99 25.48
CA ILE A 162 -3.43 23.82 26.94
C ILE A 162 -3.05 25.15 27.59
N ALA A 163 -3.93 25.67 28.44
CA ALA A 163 -3.62 26.82 29.27
C ALA A 163 -2.57 26.42 30.32
N ALA A 164 -1.49 27.19 30.42
CA ALA A 164 -0.33 26.91 31.26
C ALA A 164 0.10 28.16 32.03
N LYS A 165 0.89 27.93 33.10
CA LYS A 165 1.46 29.00 33.92
C LYS A 165 2.95 28.81 34.03
N ARG A 166 3.72 29.84 33.68
CA ARG A 166 5.18 29.84 33.86
C ARG A 166 5.59 30.79 34.97
N ARG A 167 6.57 30.35 35.76
CA ARG A 167 7.27 31.19 36.73
C ARG A 167 8.24 32.12 36.00
N VAL A 168 8.08 33.41 36.19
CA VAL A 168 8.95 34.47 35.66
C VAL A 168 9.77 35.05 36.81
N GLU A 169 11.10 34.97 36.67
CA GLU A 169 12.05 35.59 37.61
C GLU A 169 12.18 37.08 37.29
N ASN A 170 11.71 37.93 38.19
CA ASN A 170 11.89 39.38 38.10
C ASN A 170 13.04 39.80 39.01
N ARG A 171 14.11 40.31 38.39
CA ARG A 171 15.24 40.89 39.12
C ARG A 171 15.00 42.38 39.31
N GLU A 172 14.64 42.75 40.53
CA GLU A 172 14.49 44.15 40.92
C GLU A 172 15.81 44.64 41.54
N VAL A 173 16.37 45.73 40.99
CA VAL A 173 17.60 46.34 41.53
C VAL A 173 17.23 47.11 42.79
N VAL A 174 17.67 46.65 43.96
CA VAL A 174 17.29 47.27 45.25
C VAL A 174 18.27 48.36 45.67
N ILE A 175 19.54 48.30 45.23
CA ILE A 175 20.55 49.31 45.56
C ILE A 175 21.43 49.56 44.33
N LYS A 176 21.40 50.78 43.79
CA LYS A 176 22.46 51.30 42.91
C LYS A 176 23.50 51.96 43.80
N SER A 177 24.67 51.35 43.98
CA SER A 177 25.76 52.00 44.69
C SER A 177 26.30 53.17 43.85
N PHE A 178 26.05 54.42 44.26
CA PHE A 178 26.63 55.61 43.63
C PHE A 178 28.07 55.92 44.11
N ALA A 179 28.67 55.06 44.93
CA ALA A 179 30.03 55.26 45.43
C ALA A 179 31.06 54.64 44.47
N HIS A 180 32.10 55.41 44.14
CA HIS A 180 33.19 55.10 43.18
C HIS A 180 34.12 53.95 43.58
N THR A 181 33.71 53.04 44.46
CA THR A 181 34.53 51.93 44.92
C THR A 181 33.67 50.69 45.09
N LYS A 182 33.80 49.76 44.12
CA LYS A 182 33.17 48.43 43.99
C LYS A 182 31.65 48.43 43.74
N LYS A 183 31.29 48.11 42.49
CA LYS A 183 29.94 47.73 42.03
C LYS A 183 29.56 46.37 42.63
N ASP A 184 28.79 46.37 43.70
CA ASP A 184 28.01 45.20 44.13
C ASP A 184 26.52 45.58 44.08
N ASP A 185 25.94 45.51 42.88
CA ASP A 185 24.51 45.70 42.70
C ASP A 185 23.76 44.56 43.42
N LYS A 186 22.99 44.89 44.47
CA LYS A 186 22.13 43.92 45.18
C LYS A 186 20.78 43.82 44.47
N TYR A 187 20.50 42.63 43.94
CA TYR A 187 19.21 42.29 43.33
C TYR A 187 18.29 41.63 44.36
N LYS A 188 17.02 42.02 44.37
CA LYS A 188 15.94 41.24 44.98
C LYS A 188 15.27 40.44 43.87
N ILE A 189 15.29 39.13 44.02
CA ILE A 189 14.61 38.22 43.11
C ILE A 189 13.18 38.07 43.60
N ASN A 190 12.22 38.55 42.81
CA ASN A 190 10.80 38.28 43.00
C ASN A 190 10.33 37.34 41.89
N TYR A 191 9.28 36.56 42.15
CA TYR A 191 8.70 35.66 41.16
C TYR A 191 7.27 36.07 40.85
N THR A 192 6.92 36.18 39.57
CA THR A 192 5.54 36.36 39.10
C THR A 192 5.14 35.19 38.22
N TYR A 193 3.85 34.91 38.15
CA TYR A 193 3.30 33.90 37.25
C TYR A 193 2.72 34.58 36.01
N SER A 194 3.09 34.09 34.83
CA SER A 194 2.49 34.53 33.56
C SER A 194 1.66 33.39 32.97
N ASP A 195 0.41 33.68 32.66
CA ASP A 195 -0.46 32.78 31.90
C ASP A 195 0.00 32.76 30.43
N TYR A 196 0.02 31.58 29.83
CA TYR A 196 0.31 31.39 28.41
C TYR A 196 -0.31 30.10 27.89
N THR A 197 -0.34 29.91 26.57
CA THR A 197 -0.90 28.71 25.95
C THR A 197 0.22 27.84 25.39
N ILE A 198 0.18 26.56 25.73
CA ILE A 198 1.01 25.53 25.13
C ILE A 198 0.23 24.91 23.98
N THR A 199 0.80 24.96 22.78
CA THR A 199 0.09 24.56 21.57
C THR A 199 0.81 23.42 20.86
N LYS A 200 0.02 22.60 20.14
CA LYS A 200 0.50 21.60 19.19
C LYS A 200 1.44 20.57 19.84
N ARG A 201 2.58 20.31 19.19
CA ARG A 201 3.60 19.34 19.65
C ARG A 201 4.17 19.64 21.04
N ASN A 202 4.22 20.90 21.45
CA ASN A 202 4.72 21.26 22.77
C ASN A 202 3.80 20.74 23.90
N ALA A 203 2.52 20.51 23.62
CA ALA A 203 1.61 19.91 24.58
C ALA A 203 2.01 18.46 24.91
N PHE A 204 2.38 17.66 23.90
CA PHE A 204 2.86 16.28 24.10
C PHE A 204 4.14 16.22 24.94
N VAL A 205 5.04 17.20 24.80
CA VAL A 205 6.23 17.32 25.66
C VAL A 205 5.82 17.45 27.12
N GLN A 206 4.85 18.30 27.40
CA GLN A 206 4.40 18.58 28.76
C GLN A 206 3.61 17.40 29.35
N MET A 207 2.74 16.78 28.55
CA MET A 207 2.03 15.54 28.92
C MET A 207 3.01 14.41 29.26
N GLN A 208 4.06 14.20 28.44
CA GLN A 208 5.08 13.19 28.74
C GLN A 208 5.79 13.49 30.05
N LYS A 209 6.24 14.74 30.25
CA LYS A 209 6.92 15.14 31.49
C LYS A 209 6.03 14.95 32.72
N GLU A 210 4.76 15.28 32.63
CA GLU A 210 3.80 15.06 33.72
C GLU A 210 3.65 13.58 34.04
N PHE A 211 3.46 12.73 33.03
CA PHE A 211 3.33 11.29 33.23
C PHE A 211 4.59 10.67 33.87
N GLU A 212 5.76 11.02 33.36
CA GLU A 212 7.04 10.54 33.91
C GLU A 212 7.31 11.08 35.31
N PHE A 213 6.88 12.31 35.59
CA PHE A 213 6.91 12.87 36.94
C PHE A 213 6.01 12.08 37.89
N MET A 214 4.81 11.67 37.47
CA MET A 214 3.94 10.80 38.28
C MET A 214 4.62 9.45 38.57
N ILE A 215 5.27 8.82 37.59
CA ILE A 215 6.05 7.60 37.81
C ILE A 215 7.17 7.85 38.84
N SER A 216 7.86 8.99 38.76
CA SER A 216 8.91 9.34 39.72
C SER A 216 8.38 9.52 41.15
N LYS A 217 7.17 10.06 41.31
CA LYS A 217 6.52 10.21 42.62
C LYS A 217 5.97 8.91 43.14
N PHE A 218 5.53 8.01 42.26
CA PHE A 218 5.11 6.68 42.65
C PHE A 218 6.23 5.89 43.35
N LYS A 219 7.50 6.13 42.99
CA LYS A 219 8.65 5.53 43.70
C LYS A 219 8.80 5.94 45.16
N GLN A 220 8.14 7.03 45.59
CA GLN A 220 8.15 7.49 46.97
C GLN A 220 7.00 6.87 47.80
N SER A 221 6.13 6.10 47.14
CA SER A 221 5.02 5.37 47.77
C SER A 221 5.49 4.19 48.60
N ASP A 222 4.56 3.57 49.32
CA ASP A 222 4.83 2.43 50.19
C ASP A 222 5.19 1.15 49.42
N THR A 223 4.84 1.08 48.12
CA THR A 223 5.15 -0.06 47.25
C THR A 223 5.77 0.40 45.93
N PRO A 224 7.07 0.75 45.92
CA PRO A 224 7.71 1.48 44.81
C PRO A 224 7.91 0.67 43.53
N GLU A 225 7.73 -0.66 43.56
CA GLU A 225 7.85 -1.52 42.39
C GLU A 225 6.68 -1.32 41.41
N LEU A 226 7.00 -0.93 40.18
CA LEU A 226 6.02 -0.70 39.12
C LEU A 226 5.55 -2.03 38.52
N SER A 227 4.30 -2.40 38.75
CA SER A 227 3.61 -3.53 38.11
C SER A 227 2.66 -3.03 37.01
N LEU A 228 2.08 -3.95 36.22
CA LEU A 228 1.06 -3.58 35.23
C LEU A 228 -0.15 -2.88 35.88
N GLU A 229 -0.63 -3.41 37.00
CA GLU A 229 -1.76 -2.84 37.75
C GLU A 229 -1.47 -1.41 38.21
N LYS A 230 -0.28 -1.19 38.79
CA LYS A 230 0.15 0.14 39.25
C LYS A 230 0.38 1.10 38.09
N PHE A 231 0.98 0.63 37.00
CA PHE A 231 1.15 1.44 35.79
C PHE A 231 -0.21 1.87 35.21
N ASN A 232 -1.17 0.94 35.11
CA ASN A 232 -2.53 1.23 34.68
C ASN A 232 -3.20 2.25 35.58
N TYR A 233 -3.02 2.13 36.90
CA TYR A 233 -3.56 3.07 37.86
C TYR A 233 -2.98 4.49 37.69
N ILE A 234 -1.66 4.62 37.55
CA ILE A 234 -1.00 5.92 37.26
C ILE A 234 -1.48 6.49 35.92
N TYR A 235 -1.52 5.66 34.87
CA TYR A 235 -1.96 6.07 33.53
C TYR A 235 -3.42 6.51 33.53
N THR A 236 -4.26 5.88 34.34
CA THR A 236 -5.67 6.21 34.50
C THR A 236 -5.85 7.61 35.07
N ILE A 237 -5.10 7.97 36.12
CA ILE A 237 -5.06 9.34 36.65
C ILE A 237 -4.51 10.33 35.61
N PHE A 238 -3.44 9.97 34.90
CA PHE A 238 -2.88 10.82 33.84
C PHE A 238 -3.89 11.07 32.71
N PHE A 239 -4.64 10.04 32.31
CA PHE A 239 -5.54 10.13 31.17
C PHE A 239 -6.82 10.87 31.53
N TRP A 240 -7.51 10.51 32.61
CA TRP A 240 -8.78 11.14 32.96
C TRP A 240 -8.62 12.38 33.82
N GLY A 241 -7.56 12.44 34.62
CA GLY A 241 -7.31 13.46 35.62
C GLY A 241 -7.54 12.94 37.03
N LEU A 242 -6.95 13.63 38.00
CA LEU A 242 -7.22 13.40 39.41
C LEU A 242 -8.71 13.65 39.65
N ASP A 243 -9.25 14.83 39.30
CA ASP A 243 -10.64 15.23 39.58
C ASP A 243 -11.72 14.25 39.06
N SER A 244 -11.52 13.64 37.90
CA SER A 244 -12.43 12.61 37.36
C SER A 244 -12.28 11.25 38.05
N HIS A 245 -11.10 10.99 38.60
CA HIS A 245 -10.85 9.87 39.51
C HIS A 245 -11.17 10.23 40.96
N VAL A 246 -11.59 11.48 41.25
CA VAL A 246 -11.79 11.97 42.60
C VAL A 246 -13.24 11.78 43.05
N THR A 247 -13.49 10.61 43.61
CA THR A 247 -13.82 10.47 45.05
C THR A 247 -12.53 10.30 45.89
N LEU A 248 -11.41 10.89 45.48
CA LEU A 248 -10.11 10.86 46.15
C LEU A 248 -10.14 11.70 47.41
N ALA A 249 -11.01 12.71 47.49
CA ALA A 249 -11.37 13.31 48.76
C ALA A 249 -11.91 12.24 49.72
N ASP A 250 -12.77 11.32 49.24
CA ASP A 250 -13.30 10.22 50.04
C ASP A 250 -12.24 9.16 50.37
N LYS A 251 -11.27 8.90 49.48
CA LYS A 251 -10.12 8.01 49.76
C LYS A 251 -9.08 8.59 50.70
N LEU A 252 -8.91 9.92 50.73
CA LEU A 252 -8.07 10.60 51.73
C LEU A 252 -8.64 10.49 53.15
N TYR A 253 -9.93 10.14 53.30
CA TYR A 253 -10.56 9.79 54.57
C TYR A 253 -10.55 8.28 54.87
N GLU A 254 -9.99 7.44 53.98
CA GLU A 254 -9.67 6.07 54.37
C GLU A 254 -8.62 6.09 55.49
N PRO A 255 -8.69 5.17 56.46
CA PRO A 255 -7.80 5.18 57.62
C PRO A 255 -6.30 5.08 57.28
N GLU A 256 -5.95 4.64 56.06
CA GLU A 256 -4.59 4.66 55.51
C GLU A 256 -4.62 5.04 54.01
N PRO A 257 -4.59 6.34 53.65
CA PRO A 257 -4.57 6.74 52.25
C PRO A 257 -3.27 6.29 51.58
N VAL A 258 -3.35 5.82 50.33
CA VAL A 258 -2.17 5.44 49.56
C VAL A 258 -1.25 6.66 49.44
N LYS A 259 -0.04 6.59 49.98
CA LYS A 259 0.92 7.72 50.06
C LYS A 259 1.16 8.43 48.71
N PHE A 260 1.06 7.71 47.60
CA PHE A 260 1.13 8.29 46.26
C PHE A 260 -0.02 9.26 45.95
N GLU A 261 -1.27 8.92 46.30
CA GLU A 261 -2.46 9.76 46.12
C GLU A 261 -2.32 11.06 46.91
N GLU A 262 -1.82 10.97 48.14
CA GLU A 262 -1.57 12.13 49.00
C GLU A 262 -0.52 13.06 48.38
N ILE A 263 0.57 12.52 47.83
CA ILE A 263 1.63 13.29 47.17
C ILE A 263 1.08 14.06 45.97
N ILE A 264 0.38 13.39 45.05
CA ILE A 264 -0.13 14.03 43.83
C ILE A 264 -1.24 15.04 44.14
N TYR A 265 -2.10 14.77 45.13
CA TYR A 265 -3.14 15.71 45.56
C TYR A 265 -2.52 17.00 46.13
N LYS A 266 -1.53 16.87 47.04
CA LYS A 266 -0.81 18.03 47.58
C LYS A 266 -0.17 18.84 46.46
N ILE A 267 0.45 18.20 45.47
CA ILE A 267 1.07 18.90 44.34
C ILE A 267 0.01 19.67 43.53
N GLN A 268 -1.13 19.05 43.22
CA GLN A 268 -2.22 19.70 42.50
C GLN A 268 -2.77 20.90 43.28
N ASP A 269 -3.16 20.72 44.53
CA ASP A 269 -3.75 21.76 45.37
C ASP A 269 -2.84 22.99 45.49
N ASN A 270 -1.55 22.76 45.70
CA ASN A 270 -0.61 23.85 45.86
C ASN A 270 -0.35 24.65 44.57
N GLN A 271 -0.49 24.03 43.39
CA GLN A 271 -0.43 24.75 42.13
C GLN A 271 -1.61 25.73 41.95
N TYR A 272 -2.76 25.45 42.57
CA TYR A 272 -3.99 26.25 42.43
C TYR A 272 -4.22 27.27 43.55
N PHE A 273 -3.87 26.96 44.80
CA PHE A 273 -4.34 27.73 45.97
C PHE A 273 -3.28 28.59 46.68
N THR A 274 -1.99 28.34 46.49
CA THR A 274 -0.95 29.11 47.22
C THR A 274 -0.48 30.35 46.45
N LYS A 275 -0.73 31.55 47.00
CA LYS A 275 -0.18 32.83 46.49
C LYS A 275 1.35 32.93 46.59
N LYS A 276 1.98 31.99 47.29
CA LYS A 276 3.40 31.71 47.34
C LYS A 276 3.54 30.20 47.27
N PRO A 277 3.85 29.62 46.09
CA PRO A 277 4.19 28.21 46.01
C PRO A 277 5.50 28.02 46.74
N ASP A 278 5.40 27.61 47.99
CA ASP A 278 6.52 27.14 48.78
C ASP A 278 6.68 25.65 48.46
N PHE A 279 7.25 25.37 47.28
CA PHE A 279 7.55 24.02 46.82
C PHE A 279 9.04 23.86 46.60
N ASP A 280 9.62 23.00 47.43
CA ASP A 280 10.98 22.47 47.36
C ASP A 280 11.12 21.36 46.29
N GLU A 281 10.16 21.24 45.36
CA GLU A 281 10.21 20.23 44.30
C GLU A 281 10.09 20.89 42.92
N ASN A 282 11.15 20.77 42.12
CA ASN A 282 11.20 21.22 40.74
C ASN A 282 10.20 20.44 39.86
N ILE A 283 8.93 20.88 39.81
CA ILE A 283 7.92 20.35 38.87
C ILE A 283 8.42 20.61 37.44
N PRO A 284 8.62 19.57 36.60
CA PRO A 284 9.30 19.72 35.32
C PRO A 284 8.40 20.23 34.18
N PHE A 285 7.12 20.44 34.45
CA PHE A 285 6.09 20.81 33.47
C PHE A 285 5.33 22.08 33.90
N ASP A 286 4.79 22.78 32.91
CA ASP A 286 4.13 24.08 33.07
C ASP A 286 2.58 24.01 32.98
N ILE A 287 2.06 22.84 32.58
CA ILE A 287 0.62 22.59 32.45
C ILE A 287 -0.06 22.41 33.80
N PRO A 288 -1.39 22.53 33.87
CA PRO A 288 -2.13 22.33 35.11
C PRO A 288 -2.06 20.85 35.51
N ALA A 289 -1.53 20.59 36.70
CA ALA A 289 -1.15 19.28 37.18
C ALA A 289 -2.37 18.38 37.37
N PHE A 290 -2.25 17.19 36.82
CA PHE A 290 -3.14 16.05 37.00
C PHE A 290 -4.60 16.39 36.68
N LYS A 291 -4.85 17.27 35.69
CA LYS A 291 -6.21 17.57 35.21
C LYS A 291 -6.73 16.58 34.18
N GLY A 292 -5.88 15.70 33.68
CA GLY A 292 -6.24 14.70 32.68
C GLY A 292 -6.09 15.20 31.26
N HIS A 293 -5.82 14.26 30.34
CA HIS A 293 -5.54 14.53 28.94
C HIS A 293 -6.47 13.81 27.97
N SER A 294 -7.54 13.18 28.46
CA SER A 294 -8.48 12.38 27.67
C SER A 294 -9.13 13.17 26.53
N ASN A 295 -9.43 14.45 26.76
CA ASN A 295 -10.00 15.36 25.76
C ASN A 295 -9.08 15.54 24.54
N PHE A 296 -7.76 15.51 24.74
CA PHE A 296 -6.78 15.65 23.67
C PHE A 296 -6.35 14.29 23.12
N LEU A 297 -5.85 13.42 24.01
CA LEU A 297 -5.26 12.14 23.67
C LEU A 297 -6.29 11.12 23.19
N GLY A 298 -7.55 11.20 23.66
CA GLY A 298 -8.61 10.27 23.25
C GLY A 298 -8.91 10.36 21.75
N HIS A 299 -9.13 11.56 21.22
CA HIS A 299 -9.35 11.77 19.79
C HIS A 299 -8.09 11.49 18.97
N TYR A 300 -6.93 11.94 19.47
CA TYR A 300 -5.64 11.71 18.84
C TYR A 300 -5.34 10.21 18.63
N TYR A 301 -5.39 9.40 19.69
CA TYR A 301 -5.11 7.97 19.60
C TYR A 301 -6.14 7.24 18.75
N ARG A 302 -7.42 7.61 18.83
CA ARG A 302 -8.48 6.98 18.03
C ARG A 302 -8.24 7.19 16.54
N HIS A 303 -7.96 8.42 16.09
CA HIS A 303 -7.68 8.69 14.68
C HIS A 303 -6.37 8.03 14.23
N LEU A 304 -5.32 8.08 15.04
CA LEU A 304 -4.04 7.43 14.73
C LEU A 304 -4.22 5.91 14.58
N PHE A 305 -4.92 5.27 15.51
CA PHE A 305 -5.22 3.83 15.47
C PHE A 305 -6.07 3.44 14.26
N HIS A 306 -7.13 4.20 13.96
CA HIS A 306 -7.97 3.92 12.79
C HIS A 306 -7.20 4.08 11.47
N THR A 307 -6.32 5.07 11.37
CA THR A 307 -5.46 5.25 10.19
C THR A 307 -4.55 4.04 10.00
N VAL A 308 -3.90 3.59 11.08
CA VAL A 308 -3.01 2.42 11.04
C VAL A 308 -3.78 1.15 10.69
N LYS A 309 -4.92 0.92 11.33
CA LYS A 309 -5.80 -0.22 11.09
C LYS A 309 -6.33 -0.24 9.65
N PHE A 310 -6.70 0.90 9.09
CA PHE A 310 -7.15 1.03 7.71
C PHE A 310 -6.07 0.54 6.73
N VAL A 311 -4.85 1.04 6.86
CA VAL A 311 -3.74 0.65 5.96
C VAL A 311 -3.35 -0.81 6.16
N ALA A 312 -3.22 -1.25 7.41
CA ALA A 312 -2.81 -2.62 7.73
C ALA A 312 -3.78 -3.66 7.16
N ASN A 313 -5.09 -3.40 7.29
CA ASN A 313 -6.15 -4.34 6.95
C ASN A 313 -6.71 -4.13 5.53
N TYR A 314 -6.16 -3.20 4.74
CA TYR A 314 -6.59 -3.01 3.36
C TYR A 314 -6.31 -4.26 2.51
N ASP A 315 -7.04 -4.46 1.41
CA ASP A 315 -6.85 -5.63 0.55
C ASP A 315 -5.42 -5.68 -0.02
N GLU A 316 -4.74 -6.82 0.17
CA GLU A 316 -3.37 -7.06 -0.30
C GLU A 316 -3.30 -7.28 -1.81
N SER A 317 -4.42 -7.62 -2.46
CA SER A 317 -4.52 -7.68 -3.93
C SER A 317 -4.34 -6.28 -4.57
N ILE A 318 -4.72 -5.23 -3.83
CA ILE A 318 -4.65 -3.84 -4.26
C ILE A 318 -3.41 -3.13 -3.72
N VAL A 319 -3.15 -3.25 -2.40
CA VAL A 319 -2.03 -2.60 -1.72
C VAL A 319 -1.14 -3.66 -1.09
N LYS A 320 0.02 -3.91 -1.70
CA LYS A 320 0.93 -4.97 -1.24
C LYS A 320 1.49 -4.63 0.13
N LYS A 321 1.88 -5.65 0.91
CA LYS A 321 2.47 -5.48 2.24
C LYS A 321 3.63 -4.48 2.32
N VAL A 322 4.48 -4.43 1.29
CA VAL A 322 5.59 -3.46 1.21
C VAL A 322 5.07 -2.03 1.09
N GLU A 323 4.02 -1.80 0.31
CA GLU A 323 3.38 -0.49 0.14
C GLU A 323 2.68 -0.05 1.43
N LYS A 324 1.96 -0.97 2.10
CA LYS A 324 1.36 -0.70 3.43
C LYS A 324 2.40 -0.17 4.43
N LYS A 325 3.57 -0.81 4.48
CA LYS A 325 4.69 -0.35 5.31
C LYS A 325 5.20 1.04 4.92
N ASN A 326 5.26 1.36 3.63
CA ASN A 326 5.66 2.69 3.17
C ASN A 326 4.65 3.77 3.58
N TYR A 327 3.35 3.51 3.46
CA TYR A 327 2.30 4.42 3.91
C TYR A 327 2.36 4.66 5.43
N LEU A 328 2.51 3.59 6.21
CA LEU A 328 2.63 3.72 7.67
C LEU A 328 3.95 4.36 8.11
N ARG A 329 5.02 4.20 7.32
CA ARG A 329 6.26 4.97 7.51
C ARG A 329 6.04 6.47 7.28
N LEU A 330 5.23 6.86 6.28
CA LEU A 330 4.89 8.27 6.05
C LEU A 330 4.07 8.85 7.21
N LEU A 331 3.09 8.09 7.71
CA LEU A 331 2.32 8.45 8.90
C LEU A 331 3.25 8.63 10.12
N ARG A 332 4.10 7.63 10.40
CA ARG A 332 5.06 7.69 11.50
C ARG A 332 6.00 8.88 11.40
N ALA A 333 6.44 9.27 10.19
CA ALA A 333 7.29 10.43 9.99
C ALA A 333 6.65 11.76 10.43
N GLN A 334 5.32 11.81 10.63
CA GLN A 334 4.65 12.98 11.20
C GLN A 334 4.68 13.01 12.74
N LEU A 335 4.92 11.86 13.39
CA LEU A 335 4.90 11.70 14.84
C LEU A 335 6.23 12.14 15.45
N SER A 336 6.19 13.04 16.43
CA SER A 336 7.36 13.36 17.26
C SER A 336 7.77 12.20 18.17
N ASN A 337 8.99 12.25 18.70
CA ASN A 337 9.46 11.25 19.67
C ASN A 337 8.57 11.22 20.93
N HIS A 338 8.06 12.38 21.35
CA HIS A 338 7.14 12.51 22.49
C HIS A 338 5.78 11.84 22.21
N GLU A 339 5.26 12.00 20.99
CA GLU A 339 4.05 11.31 20.55
C GLU A 339 4.23 9.78 20.52
N GLN A 340 5.39 9.30 20.04
CA GLN A 340 5.70 7.87 20.05
C GLN A 340 5.88 7.33 21.48
N ALA A 341 6.46 8.11 22.40
CA ALA A 341 6.57 7.75 23.81
C ALA A 341 5.21 7.66 24.49
N LEU A 342 4.34 8.65 24.27
CA LEU A 342 2.98 8.64 24.79
C LEU A 342 2.13 7.50 24.19
N LEU A 343 2.29 7.19 22.90
CA LEU A 343 1.68 6.02 22.26
C LEU A 343 2.18 4.72 22.89
N PHE A 344 3.48 4.62 23.18
CA PHE A 344 4.05 3.48 23.88
C PHE A 344 3.46 3.33 25.28
N TYR A 345 3.33 4.42 26.06
CA TYR A 345 2.68 4.39 27.37
C TYR A 345 1.20 4.01 27.27
N ASN A 346 0.49 4.50 26.25
CA ASN A 346 -0.88 4.11 25.98
C ASN A 346 -1.01 2.60 25.74
N TRP A 347 -0.14 2.00 24.93
CA TRP A 347 -0.12 0.54 24.72
C TRP A 347 0.35 -0.24 25.95
N LEU A 348 1.31 0.31 26.69
CA LEU A 348 1.81 -0.32 27.91
C LEU A 348 0.72 -0.37 28.99
N SER A 349 -0.21 0.59 28.95
CA SER A 349 -1.48 0.52 29.66
C SER A 349 -2.50 -0.33 28.92
N ASP A 350 -3.54 -0.82 29.59
CA ASP A 350 -4.58 -1.61 28.95
C ASP A 350 -5.43 -0.82 27.94
N TYR A 351 -5.37 0.52 27.94
CA TYR A 351 -6.12 1.38 27.01
C TYR A 351 -5.69 1.17 25.55
N GLY A 352 -4.39 0.96 25.33
CA GLY A 352 -3.80 0.82 24.01
C GLY A 352 -3.53 -0.63 23.60
N ALA A 353 -4.03 -1.63 24.34
CA ALA A 353 -3.79 -3.04 24.05
C ALA A 353 -4.02 -3.45 22.57
N PRO A 354 -5.00 -2.89 21.83
CA PRO A 354 -5.19 -3.21 20.41
C PRO A 354 -4.02 -2.87 19.46
N TRP A 355 -3.07 -2.03 19.88
CA TRP A 355 -1.88 -1.69 19.09
C TRP A 355 -0.95 -2.87 18.89
N GLN A 356 -0.85 -3.76 19.89
CA GLN A 356 -0.02 -4.94 19.82
C GLN A 356 -0.61 -6.03 20.73
N ASN A 357 -1.23 -7.03 20.10
CA ASN A 357 -1.90 -8.17 20.73
C ASN A 357 -1.87 -9.39 19.78
N ASP A 358 -2.61 -10.44 20.09
CA ASP A 358 -2.62 -11.69 19.29
C ASP A 358 -3.17 -11.50 17.86
N ARG A 359 -3.89 -10.40 17.58
CA ARG A 359 -4.49 -10.11 16.27
C ARG A 359 -3.72 -9.05 15.48
N ASN A 360 -3.11 -8.09 16.17
CA ASN A 360 -2.48 -6.91 15.57
C ASN A 360 -1.03 -6.80 16.02
N ASN A 361 -0.13 -6.56 15.07
CA ASN A 361 1.29 -6.33 15.32
C ASN A 361 1.73 -4.90 14.96
N PHE A 362 0.92 -3.88 15.25
CA PHE A 362 1.15 -2.56 14.65
C PHE A 362 2.42 -1.88 15.13
N LEU A 363 2.78 -2.05 16.41
CA LEU A 363 4.00 -1.49 16.97
C LEU A 363 5.26 -2.16 16.41
N THR A 364 5.19 -3.47 16.12
CA THR A 364 6.33 -4.26 15.65
C THR A 364 6.39 -4.35 14.13
N GLU A 365 5.37 -4.91 13.47
CA GLU A 365 5.33 -5.14 12.03
C GLU A 365 5.45 -3.85 11.19
N PHE A 366 4.79 -2.78 11.63
CA PHE A 366 4.82 -1.47 10.97
C PHE A 366 5.73 -0.45 11.67
N ARG A 367 6.39 -0.86 12.77
CA ARG A 367 7.34 -0.06 13.53
C ARG A 367 6.80 1.32 13.93
N MET A 368 5.56 1.40 14.40
CA MET A 368 4.90 2.69 14.70
C MET A 368 5.60 3.52 15.80
N ILE A 369 6.44 2.89 16.62
CA ILE A 369 7.24 3.52 17.67
C ILE A 369 8.76 3.41 17.42
N HIS A 370 9.19 3.37 16.15
CA HIS A 370 10.60 3.20 15.78
C HIS A 370 11.54 4.27 16.37
N ASN A 371 11.07 5.52 16.50
CA ASN A 371 11.87 6.64 17.02
C ASN A 371 11.74 6.79 18.55
N LEU A 372 11.25 5.75 19.23
CA LEU A 372 11.22 5.71 20.69
C LEU A 372 12.64 5.55 21.24
N TRP A 373 13.04 6.44 22.14
CA TRP A 373 14.38 6.46 22.69
C TRP A 373 14.37 5.97 24.14
N TYR A 374 14.83 4.73 24.39
CA TYR A 374 14.87 4.15 25.74
C TYR A 374 15.66 5.03 26.72
N GLY A 375 16.73 5.67 26.25
CA GLY A 375 17.52 6.67 26.99
C GLY A 375 16.69 7.75 27.67
N GLN A 376 15.55 8.13 27.09
CA GLN A 376 14.67 9.22 27.54
C GLN A 376 13.44 8.74 28.34
N LEU A 377 13.26 7.42 28.50
CA LEU A 377 12.14 6.86 29.27
C LEU A 377 12.55 6.62 30.74
N PRO A 378 11.57 6.56 31.67
CA PRO A 378 11.82 6.14 33.04
C PRO A 378 12.53 4.79 33.09
N LYS A 379 13.60 4.72 33.88
CA LYS A 379 14.44 3.52 34.03
C LYS A 379 13.78 2.54 35.01
N GLU A 380 12.70 1.91 34.55
CA GLU A 380 11.95 0.87 35.27
C GLU A 380 12.16 -0.49 34.63
N ASP A 381 12.35 -1.52 35.45
CA ASP A 381 12.46 -2.91 34.99
C ASP A 381 11.19 -3.37 34.26
N PHE A 382 10.02 -2.92 34.72
CA PHE A 382 8.75 -3.19 34.06
C PHE A 382 8.72 -2.65 32.62
N ILE A 383 9.07 -1.37 32.42
CA ILE A 383 9.11 -0.73 31.10
C ILE A 383 10.12 -1.45 30.20
N LYS A 384 11.32 -1.70 30.72
CA LYS A 384 12.39 -2.39 30.01
C LYS A 384 11.98 -3.81 29.59
N SER A 385 11.34 -4.57 30.47
CA SER A 385 10.86 -5.92 30.16
C SER A 385 9.86 -5.93 28.99
N LYS A 386 9.02 -4.89 28.91
CA LYS A 386 8.00 -4.74 27.86
C LYS A 386 8.61 -4.32 26.53
N LEU A 387 9.64 -3.46 26.55
CA LEU A 387 10.44 -3.16 25.37
C LEU A 387 11.18 -4.41 24.85
N LYS A 388 11.83 -5.18 25.74
CA LYS A 388 12.45 -6.49 25.38
C LYS A 388 11.43 -7.42 24.72
N LYS A 389 10.21 -7.49 25.23
CA LYS A 389 9.13 -8.28 24.63
C LYS A 389 8.81 -7.83 23.20
N LEU A 390 8.71 -6.52 22.93
CA LEU A 390 8.45 -6.00 21.59
C LEU A 390 9.57 -6.33 20.61
N VAL A 391 10.83 -6.19 21.04
CA VAL A 391 12.00 -6.56 20.24
C VAL A 391 11.96 -8.04 19.88
N ASN A 392 11.70 -8.92 20.86
CA ASN A 392 11.60 -10.36 20.61
C ASN A 392 10.49 -10.69 19.59
N ILE A 393 9.29 -10.12 19.76
CA ILE A 393 8.19 -10.29 18.79
C ILE A 393 8.63 -9.83 17.39
N TYR A 394 9.34 -8.70 17.29
CA TYR A 394 9.83 -8.20 16.03
C TYR A 394 10.84 -9.15 15.35
N LYS A 395 11.79 -9.71 16.12
CA LYS A 395 12.73 -10.71 15.58
C LYS A 395 12.01 -12.03 15.21
N ASP A 396 11.01 -12.45 15.99
CA ASP A 396 10.19 -13.64 15.71
C ASP A 396 9.37 -13.51 14.41
N LEU A 397 9.01 -12.29 14.02
CA LEU A 397 8.41 -12.00 12.71
C LEU A 397 9.41 -12.12 11.53
N GLY A 398 10.68 -12.41 11.80
CA GLY A 398 11.73 -12.66 10.81
C GLY A 398 12.52 -11.41 10.38
N TYR A 399 12.37 -10.28 11.08
CA TYR A 399 13.13 -9.07 10.78
C TYR A 399 14.55 -9.15 11.34
N LYS A 400 15.53 -8.68 10.54
CA LYS A 400 16.97 -8.72 10.89
C LYS A 400 17.51 -7.36 11.34
N ASP A 401 16.87 -6.29 10.90
CA ASP A 401 17.14 -4.92 11.32
C ASP A 401 16.56 -4.64 12.71
N ASP A 402 16.80 -3.45 13.24
CA ASP A 402 16.34 -3.06 14.57
C ASP A 402 14.91 -2.51 14.57
N LEU A 403 14.19 -2.82 15.66
CA LEU A 403 12.87 -2.26 15.90
C LEU A 403 12.97 -0.78 16.22
N PHE A 404 13.98 -0.36 16.97
CA PHE A 404 14.21 1.02 17.38
C PHE A 404 15.43 1.67 16.69
N GLU A 405 15.37 2.97 16.49
CA GLU A 405 16.41 3.74 15.76
C GLU A 405 17.77 3.78 16.47
N MET A 406 17.80 3.79 17.82
CA MET A 406 19.05 3.76 18.59
C MET A 406 19.63 2.35 18.77
N GLY A 407 19.04 1.35 18.12
CA GLY A 407 19.43 -0.05 18.23
C GLY A 407 18.72 -0.77 19.37
N ASP A 408 18.48 -2.06 19.15
CA ASP A 408 17.80 -2.92 20.13
C ASP A 408 18.76 -3.36 21.26
N ASP A 409 20.07 -3.24 21.04
CA ASP A 409 21.14 -3.72 21.92
C ASP A 409 21.16 -3.01 23.28
N GLU A 410 20.92 -1.70 23.32
CA GLU A 410 20.82 -0.95 24.59
C GLU A 410 19.70 -1.50 25.47
N ILE A 411 18.63 -2.02 24.87
CA ILE A 411 17.49 -2.56 25.59
C ILE A 411 17.80 -4.00 26.01
N ILE A 412 18.33 -4.83 25.12
CA ILE A 412 18.59 -6.26 25.34
C ILE A 412 19.69 -6.48 26.38
N TYR A 413 20.82 -5.78 26.24
CA TYR A 413 22.05 -6.04 26.99
C TYR A 413 22.28 -5.10 28.18
N SER A 414 21.46 -4.06 28.35
CA SER A 414 21.31 -3.43 29.67
C SER A 414 20.54 -4.34 30.60
#